data_AF-A0A445ETU3-F1
#
_entry.id   AF-A0A445ETU3-F1
#
_cell.length_a   1.000
_cell.length_b   1.000
_cell.length_c   1.000
_cell.angle_alpha   90.00
_cell.angle_beta   90.00
_cell.angle_gamma   90.00
#
_symmetry.space_group_name_H-M   'P 1'
#
loop_
_entity.id
_entity.type
_entity.pdbx_description
1 polymer ?
#
loop_
_entity_poly.entity_id
_entity_poly.type
_entity_poly.pdbx_seq_one_letter_code
_entity_poly.pdbx_strand_id
1 'polypeptide(L)'
;MLKQHRELSMSIHRTIENNEEAGSRPRKTYQSFVAAVGGHHELNFIKKDVKNVSEQEDANEFGKYLLRMKEKNQNFFFELELEEDQSIKLTFWADARSRAAFEYFGDVISFDTTYNTKRYNLVCGSFVGVNHHGQSTLLGCSLMKNEEVESFKWLFQCWLRCMGGNAPKGFLTDQCASMKRALEACMPTTIHRWCIWHIMKKIPSKLNWYKGHADIEQEMSQVVFNSHSKDSFDWNWNDFLLNFGLMENKWLSDLYEDRHIWVPIYLDHHFWAGMRSTQRSESMHSFFNKFITRNSSLIQFVKQYDNCLRSREQAERESDAADFHTVIPCATKFSIEAQFQDVYTHQKFREVQAQFRGKANCITRLTNSALGYSVYEVGEQVSSSIFNKFVVTYDSVAAEVKCQCLLFESRGILCRHALSVLSFEQVSQVSPRYILERWSKKVKRRHTHIKSSHDEPLMEPRSKRFDQLVFRLQNICEFASESEELTAILHRAYDNVMAEMESLKAKRKGTSSLSHEDANLESVNELQSPPRIRTRERPKNRLGSKLDKHIANATKKKKTKVLSEVKVMFFKFVVIEFIFLVNSLANM
;
A
#
# COMPACT_ATOMS: atom_id res chain seq x y z
N MET A 1 -13.42 -35.86 -29.14
CA MET A 1 -12.02 -36.30 -29.01
C MET A 1 -11.21 -35.20 -28.31
N LEU A 2 -10.73 -35.50 -27.11
CA LEU A 2 -9.94 -34.63 -26.24
C LEU A 2 -8.62 -34.25 -26.90
N LYS A 3 -8.27 -32.96 -26.93
CA LYS A 3 -6.93 -32.50 -27.34
C LYS A 3 -5.93 -32.95 -26.27
N GLN A 4 -5.07 -33.91 -26.61
CA GLN A 4 -3.85 -34.15 -25.87
C GLN A 4 -3.10 -32.81 -25.70
N HIS A 5 -2.85 -32.41 -24.46
CA HIS A 5 -1.86 -31.37 -24.16
C HIS A 5 -0.52 -31.86 -24.69
N ARG A 6 0.09 -31.12 -25.64
CA ARG A 6 1.47 -31.39 -26.07
C ARG A 6 2.38 -31.01 -24.90
N GLU A 7 3.06 -31.99 -24.29
CA GLU A 7 4.03 -31.74 -23.22
C GLU A 7 5.23 -30.96 -23.78
N LEU A 8 5.52 -29.82 -23.18
CA LEU A 8 6.69 -29.01 -23.48
C LEU A 8 7.86 -29.43 -22.58
N SER A 9 9.08 -29.42 -23.10
CA SER A 9 10.26 -29.79 -22.32
C SER A 9 10.60 -28.70 -21.28
N MET A 10 11.22 -29.08 -20.16
CA MET A 10 11.63 -28.11 -19.13
C MET A 10 12.55 -26.99 -19.65
N SER A 11 13.37 -27.26 -20.66
CA SER A 11 14.23 -26.23 -21.28
C SER A 11 13.39 -25.16 -21.98
N ILE A 12 12.27 -25.53 -22.59
CA ILE A 12 11.33 -24.60 -23.22
C ILE A 12 10.60 -23.81 -22.12
N HIS A 13 10.08 -24.47 -21.08
CA HIS A 13 9.43 -23.79 -19.94
C HIS A 13 10.36 -22.74 -19.32
N ARG A 14 11.60 -23.11 -18.98
CA ARG A 14 12.57 -22.19 -18.36
C ARG A 14 12.97 -21.03 -19.26
N THR A 15 13.08 -21.28 -20.57
CA THR A 15 13.36 -20.21 -21.53
C THR A 15 12.16 -19.27 -21.69
N ILE A 16 10.93 -19.77 -21.53
CA ILE A 16 9.74 -18.92 -21.45
C ILE A 16 9.79 -18.05 -20.20
N GLU A 17 10.03 -18.63 -19.02
CA GLU A 17 10.16 -17.92 -17.74
C GLU A 17 11.24 -16.83 -17.79
N ASN A 18 12.45 -17.16 -18.22
CA ASN A 18 13.57 -16.21 -18.32
C ASN A 18 13.23 -15.04 -19.25
N ASN A 19 12.56 -15.32 -20.38
CA ASN A 19 12.13 -14.28 -21.30
C ASN A 19 11.01 -13.42 -20.70
N GLU A 20 10.12 -13.98 -19.89
CA GLU A 20 9.10 -13.22 -19.17
C GLU A 20 9.67 -12.35 -18.06
N GLU A 21 10.69 -12.84 -17.33
CA GLU A 21 11.46 -12.05 -16.38
C GLU A 21 12.17 -10.88 -17.07
N ALA A 22 12.70 -11.10 -18.27
CA ALA A 22 13.26 -10.04 -19.12
C ALA A 22 12.19 -9.13 -19.77
N GLY A 23 10.90 -9.33 -19.50
CA GLY A 23 9.80 -8.52 -20.02
C GLY A 23 9.44 -8.78 -21.50
N SER A 24 9.93 -9.88 -22.08
CA SER A 24 9.61 -10.28 -23.45
C SER A 24 8.18 -10.80 -23.56
N ARG A 25 7.45 -10.33 -24.58
CA ARG A 25 6.08 -10.80 -24.84
C ARG A 25 6.12 -12.24 -25.37
N PRO A 26 5.08 -13.07 -25.11
CA PRO A 26 5.00 -14.45 -25.61
C PRO A 26 5.21 -14.60 -27.13
N ARG A 27 4.85 -13.56 -27.92
CA ARG A 27 5.16 -13.52 -29.36
C ARG A 27 6.66 -13.47 -29.64
N LYS A 28 7.39 -12.62 -28.92
CA LYS A 28 8.84 -12.48 -29.06
C LYS A 28 9.55 -13.72 -28.53
N THR A 29 9.07 -14.27 -27.41
CA THR A 29 9.54 -15.54 -26.85
C THR A 29 9.35 -16.71 -27.82
N TYR A 30 8.18 -16.81 -28.47
CA TYR A 30 7.99 -17.80 -29.53
C TYR A 30 8.93 -17.56 -30.72
N GLN A 31 9.12 -16.30 -31.13
CA GLN A 31 10.06 -15.94 -32.21
C GLN A 31 11.51 -16.25 -31.85
N SER A 32 11.93 -16.14 -30.58
CA SER A 32 13.28 -16.51 -30.17
C SER A 32 13.52 -18.01 -30.27
N PHE A 33 12.51 -18.84 -29.96
CA PHE A 33 12.61 -20.28 -30.22
C PHE A 33 12.72 -20.58 -31.72
N VAL A 34 11.87 -19.95 -32.55
CA VAL A 34 11.91 -20.12 -34.02
C VAL A 34 13.27 -19.73 -34.58
N ALA A 35 13.86 -18.64 -34.08
CA ALA A 35 15.19 -18.22 -34.49
C ALA A 35 16.29 -19.19 -34.03
N ALA A 36 16.18 -19.72 -32.80
CA ALA A 36 17.16 -20.65 -32.23
C ALA A 36 17.19 -22.01 -32.94
N VAL A 37 16.04 -22.48 -33.45
CA VAL A 37 15.95 -23.77 -34.16
C VAL A 37 15.95 -23.64 -35.69
N GLY A 38 16.14 -22.43 -36.22
CA GLY A 38 16.28 -22.21 -37.67
C GLY A 38 14.99 -22.24 -38.50
N GLY A 39 13.81 -22.33 -37.89
CA GLY A 39 12.55 -22.32 -38.63
C GLY A 39 11.31 -22.70 -37.83
N HIS A 40 10.13 -22.41 -38.38
CA HIS A 40 8.85 -22.77 -37.75
C HIS A 40 8.57 -24.28 -37.78
N HIS A 41 9.12 -25.00 -38.76
CA HIS A 41 8.85 -26.42 -38.98
C HIS A 41 9.59 -27.33 -37.99
N GLU A 42 10.65 -26.82 -37.35
CA GLU A 42 11.48 -27.53 -36.37
C GLU A 42 10.92 -27.45 -34.93
N LEU A 43 9.83 -26.69 -34.70
CA LEU A 43 9.18 -26.60 -33.40
C LEU A 43 7.97 -27.54 -33.29
N ASN A 44 8.00 -28.39 -32.26
CA ASN A 44 6.88 -29.31 -31.96
C ASN A 44 5.67 -28.61 -31.31
N PHE A 45 5.75 -27.30 -31.08
CA PHE A 45 4.75 -26.49 -30.39
C PHE A 45 4.48 -25.18 -31.12
N ILE A 46 3.28 -24.65 -30.93
CA ILE A 46 2.84 -23.40 -31.57
C ILE A 46 2.88 -22.23 -30.58
N LYS A 47 2.79 -21.01 -31.11
CA LYS A 47 2.71 -19.78 -30.31
C LYS A 47 1.61 -19.82 -29.24
N LYS A 48 0.52 -20.54 -29.52
CA LYS A 48 -0.58 -20.71 -28.55
C LYS A 48 -0.14 -21.54 -27.34
N ASP A 49 0.76 -22.50 -27.51
CA ASP A 49 1.25 -23.35 -26.44
C ASP A 49 2.17 -22.56 -25.50
N VAL A 50 3.06 -21.72 -26.03
CA VAL A 50 3.87 -20.76 -25.23
C VAL A 50 2.98 -19.83 -24.41
N LYS A 51 1.87 -19.38 -25.00
CA LYS A 51 0.91 -18.53 -24.32
C LYS A 51 0.10 -19.28 -23.26
N ASN A 52 -0.31 -20.52 -23.54
CA ASN A 52 -1.08 -21.35 -22.62
C ASN A 52 -0.25 -21.80 -21.41
N VAL A 53 1.04 -22.12 -21.60
CA VAL A 53 1.97 -22.43 -20.51
C VAL A 53 2.12 -21.25 -19.56
N SER A 54 2.45 -20.08 -20.11
CA SER A 54 2.49 -18.81 -19.37
C SER A 54 1.17 -18.46 -18.66
N GLU A 55 0.03 -18.91 -19.19
CA GLU A 55 -1.29 -18.60 -18.65
C GLU A 55 -1.76 -19.63 -17.61
N GLN A 56 -1.58 -20.94 -17.78
CA GLN A 56 -2.02 -21.97 -16.82
C GLN A 56 -1.08 -22.09 -15.61
N GLU A 57 0.21 -21.80 -15.79
CA GLU A 57 1.20 -21.90 -14.71
C GLU A 57 1.14 -20.72 -13.73
N ASP A 58 0.67 -19.53 -14.13
CA ASP A 58 0.81 -18.33 -13.30
C ASP A 58 -0.01 -18.38 -11.99
N ALA A 59 -1.24 -18.91 -12.01
CA ALA A 59 -2.02 -19.12 -10.78
C ALA A 59 -1.50 -20.30 -9.95
N ASN A 60 -1.05 -21.38 -10.60
CA ASN A 60 -0.46 -22.52 -9.90
C ASN A 60 0.86 -22.13 -9.22
N GLU A 61 1.74 -21.40 -9.92
CA GLU A 61 2.97 -20.87 -9.35
C GLU A 61 2.70 -19.87 -8.21
N PHE A 62 1.64 -19.07 -8.31
CA PHE A 62 1.21 -18.21 -7.20
C PHE A 62 0.77 -19.05 -5.98
N GLY A 63 0.00 -20.11 -6.18
CA GLY A 63 -0.35 -21.07 -5.13
C GLY A 63 0.89 -21.72 -4.50
N LYS A 64 1.82 -22.22 -5.32
CA LYS A 64 3.11 -22.75 -4.86
C LYS A 64 3.92 -21.70 -4.12
N TYR A 65 3.88 -20.43 -4.51
CA TYR A 65 4.52 -19.35 -3.76
C TYR A 65 3.94 -19.28 -2.33
N LEU A 66 2.62 -19.25 -2.18
CA LEU A 66 1.98 -19.19 -0.85
C LEU A 66 2.36 -20.39 0.02
N LEU A 67 2.35 -21.60 -0.54
CA LEU A 67 2.78 -22.82 0.15
C LEU A 67 4.25 -22.75 0.58
N ARG A 68 5.15 -22.38 -0.33
CA ARG A 68 6.58 -22.25 -0.03
C ARG A 68 6.84 -21.21 1.06
N MET A 69 6.09 -20.11 1.07
CA MET A 69 6.20 -19.09 2.12
C MET A 69 5.74 -19.62 3.47
N LYS A 70 4.69 -20.45 3.49
CA LYS A 70 4.21 -21.16 4.68
C LYS A 70 5.18 -22.20 5.21
N GLU A 71 5.81 -22.97 4.33
CA GLU A 71 6.84 -23.95 4.68
C GLU A 71 8.08 -23.28 5.28
N LYS A 72 8.55 -22.18 4.66
CA LYS A 72 9.68 -21.39 5.17
C LYS A 72 9.40 -20.77 6.53
N ASN A 73 8.17 -20.32 6.75
CA ASN A 73 7.78 -19.68 7.98
C ASN A 73 6.36 -20.08 8.37
N GLN A 74 6.26 -20.90 9.42
CA GLN A 74 4.97 -21.37 9.94
C GLN A 74 4.05 -20.23 10.38
N ASN A 75 4.58 -19.04 10.66
CA ASN A 75 3.79 -17.84 11.00
C ASN A 75 3.36 -17.03 9.76
N PHE A 76 3.77 -17.40 8.55
CA PHE A 76 3.14 -16.89 7.33
C PHE A 76 1.69 -17.36 7.29
N PHE A 77 0.80 -16.48 6.86
CA PHE A 77 -0.62 -16.76 6.80
C PHE A 77 -1.16 -16.42 5.43
N PHE A 78 -1.99 -17.32 4.90
CA PHE A 78 -2.76 -17.06 3.71
C PHE A 78 -4.07 -17.84 3.76
N GLU A 79 -5.09 -17.33 3.09
CA GLU A 79 -6.31 -18.06 2.78
C GLU A 79 -6.70 -17.78 1.32
N LEU A 80 -7.33 -18.76 0.66
CA LEU A 80 -7.88 -18.63 -0.68
C LEU A 80 -9.34 -19.07 -0.71
N GLU A 81 -10.14 -18.37 -1.48
CA GLU A 81 -11.47 -18.78 -1.94
C GLU A 81 -11.41 -18.95 -3.46
N LEU A 82 -11.87 -20.10 -3.96
CA LEU A 82 -11.88 -20.44 -5.37
C LEU A 82 -13.30 -20.39 -5.94
N GLU A 83 -13.39 -20.10 -7.23
CA GLU A 83 -14.62 -20.27 -8.02
C GLU A 83 -14.84 -21.76 -8.35
N GLU A 84 -16.01 -22.07 -8.92
CA GLU A 84 -16.33 -23.43 -9.41
C GLU A 84 -15.33 -23.96 -10.45
N ASP A 85 -14.73 -23.05 -11.24
CA ASP A 85 -13.71 -23.37 -12.26
C ASP A 85 -12.28 -23.48 -11.69
N GLN A 86 -12.12 -23.53 -10.36
CA GLN A 86 -10.84 -23.54 -9.66
C GLN A 86 -9.99 -22.28 -9.87
N SER A 87 -10.59 -21.19 -10.38
CA SER A 87 -9.90 -19.90 -10.45
C SER A 87 -9.97 -19.14 -9.14
N ILE A 88 -8.95 -18.32 -8.88
CA ILE A 88 -8.87 -17.50 -7.66
C ILE A 88 -10.00 -16.47 -7.66
N LYS A 89 -10.90 -16.58 -6.67
CA LYS A 89 -11.94 -15.59 -6.40
C LYS A 89 -11.44 -14.51 -5.44
N LEU A 90 -10.94 -14.95 -4.29
CA LEU A 90 -10.36 -14.12 -3.24
C LEU A 90 -9.08 -14.78 -2.72
N THR A 91 -8.05 -13.99 -2.47
CA THR A 91 -6.87 -14.43 -1.75
C THR A 91 -6.44 -13.33 -0.79
N PHE A 92 -6.04 -13.73 0.41
CA PHE A 92 -5.40 -12.85 1.37
C PHE A 92 -4.12 -13.51 1.90
N TRP A 93 -3.07 -12.72 2.14
CA TRP A 93 -1.86 -13.20 2.79
C TRP A 93 -1.13 -12.09 3.57
N ALA A 94 -0.39 -12.52 4.60
CA ALA A 94 0.49 -11.68 5.39
C ALA A 94 1.68 -12.51 5.90
N ASP A 95 2.86 -11.92 5.88
CA ASP A 95 4.07 -12.57 6.38
C ASP A 95 4.20 -12.44 7.92
N ALA A 96 5.07 -13.27 8.50
CA ALA A 96 5.26 -13.33 9.94
C ALA A 96 5.71 -11.99 10.53
N ARG A 97 6.53 -11.22 9.80
CA ARG A 97 7.00 -9.92 10.25
C ARG A 97 5.84 -8.91 10.29
N SER A 98 5.00 -8.87 9.24
CA SER A 98 3.79 -8.03 9.23
C SER A 98 2.86 -8.32 10.40
N ARG A 99 2.63 -9.61 10.68
CA ARG A 99 1.79 -10.04 11.81
C ARG A 99 2.37 -9.60 13.16
N ALA A 100 3.68 -9.73 13.36
CA ALA A 100 4.33 -9.24 14.57
C ALA A 100 4.35 -7.70 14.65
N ALA A 101 4.46 -7.00 13.52
CA ALA A 101 4.41 -5.54 13.47
C ALA A 101 3.00 -5.02 13.83
N PHE A 102 1.95 -5.77 13.49
CA PHE A 102 0.57 -5.44 13.87
C PHE A 102 0.38 -5.34 15.39
N GLU A 103 1.10 -6.11 16.20
CA GLU A 103 1.03 -6.02 17.68
C GLU A 103 1.35 -4.60 18.20
N TYR A 104 2.19 -3.86 17.49
CA TYR A 104 2.60 -2.49 17.85
C TYR A 104 1.89 -1.42 17.02
N PHE A 105 1.58 -1.74 15.75
CA PHE A 105 1.18 -0.78 14.73
C PHE A 105 -0.21 -1.04 14.15
N GLY A 106 -0.95 -1.97 14.75
CA GLY A 106 -2.33 -2.33 14.40
C GLY A 106 -3.40 -1.47 15.07
N ASP A 107 -3.00 -0.42 15.80
CA ASP A 107 -3.91 0.53 16.43
C ASP A 107 -4.78 1.27 15.40
N VAL A 108 -4.21 1.66 14.26
CA VAL A 108 -4.91 2.32 13.16
C VAL A 108 -4.48 1.70 11.83
N ILE A 109 -5.44 1.22 11.06
CA ILE A 109 -5.20 0.57 9.76
C ILE A 109 -5.81 1.40 8.64
N SER A 110 -5.05 1.60 7.56
CA SER A 110 -5.53 2.12 6.28
C SER A 110 -5.70 0.97 5.30
N PHE A 111 -6.86 0.89 4.68
CA PHE A 111 -7.14 -0.07 3.62
C PHE A 111 -7.69 0.67 2.40
N ASP A 112 -7.09 0.38 1.26
CA ASP A 112 -7.53 0.91 -0.02
C ASP A 112 -7.39 -0.21 -1.06
N THR A 113 -8.25 -0.16 -2.06
CA THR A 113 -8.20 -1.05 -3.20
C THR A 113 -7.68 -0.31 -4.42
N THR A 114 -6.73 -0.88 -5.14
CA THR A 114 -6.26 -0.31 -6.41
C THR A 114 -6.26 -1.27 -7.56
N TYR A 115 -6.10 -0.63 -8.73
CA TYR A 115 -5.87 -1.17 -10.07
C TYR A 115 -6.06 -2.68 -10.19
N ASN A 116 -7.13 -2.97 -10.89
CA ASN A 116 -7.43 -4.22 -11.53
C ASN A 116 -6.25 -4.70 -12.40
N THR A 117 -5.63 -5.84 -12.05
CA THR A 117 -4.75 -6.60 -12.94
C THR A 117 -5.59 -7.06 -14.13
N LYS A 118 -5.71 -6.23 -15.18
CA LYS A 118 -6.63 -6.48 -16.31
C LYS A 118 -6.41 -7.81 -17.04
N ARG A 119 -5.29 -8.51 -16.79
CA ARG A 119 -5.08 -9.89 -17.22
C ARG A 119 -6.09 -10.85 -16.60
N TYR A 120 -6.40 -10.69 -15.30
CA TYR A 120 -7.25 -11.60 -14.51
C TYR A 120 -8.48 -10.93 -13.88
N ASN A 121 -8.64 -9.62 -14.08
CA ASN A 121 -9.71 -8.83 -13.49
C ASN A 121 -9.67 -8.73 -11.95
N LEU A 122 -8.50 -8.97 -11.32
CA LEU A 122 -8.35 -8.96 -9.85
C LEU A 122 -7.95 -7.57 -9.34
N VAL A 123 -8.66 -7.09 -8.34
CA VAL A 123 -8.43 -5.88 -7.55
C VAL A 123 -7.48 -6.19 -6.40
N CYS A 124 -6.45 -5.35 -6.22
CA CYS A 124 -5.50 -5.48 -5.12
C CYS A 124 -5.95 -4.63 -3.94
N GLY A 125 -6.08 -5.22 -2.75
CA GLY A 125 -6.33 -4.50 -1.50
C GLY A 125 -5.13 -4.60 -0.56
N SER A 126 -4.65 -3.47 -0.03
CA SER A 126 -3.48 -3.44 0.87
C SER A 126 -3.86 -2.96 2.26
N PHE A 127 -3.45 -3.71 3.30
CA PHE A 127 -3.59 -3.28 4.70
C PHE A 127 -2.31 -2.59 5.15
N VAL A 128 -2.41 -1.33 5.54
CA VAL A 128 -1.25 -0.48 5.82
C VAL A 128 -1.39 0.20 7.17
N GLY A 129 -0.43 -0.04 8.05
CA GLY A 129 -0.26 0.70 9.30
C GLY A 129 0.84 1.76 9.20
N VAL A 130 1.19 2.34 10.34
CA VAL A 130 2.25 3.34 10.46
C VAL A 130 3.25 2.89 11.52
N ASN A 131 4.55 2.81 11.25
CA ASN A 131 5.53 2.44 12.29
C ASN A 131 5.82 3.62 13.25
N HIS A 132 6.67 3.40 14.25
CA HIS A 132 7.09 4.41 15.24
C HIS A 132 7.84 5.62 14.67
N HIS A 133 8.33 5.53 13.42
CA HIS A 133 8.89 6.66 12.67
C HIS A 133 7.84 7.47 11.91
N GLY A 134 6.58 7.02 11.87
CA GLY A 134 5.57 7.64 11.02
C GLY A 134 5.66 7.21 9.55
N GLN A 135 6.33 6.10 9.24
CA GLN A 135 6.45 5.53 7.90
C GLN A 135 5.36 4.48 7.65
N SER A 136 4.95 4.31 6.39
CA SER A 136 3.97 3.28 6.03
C SER A 136 4.55 1.88 6.25
N THR A 137 3.78 1.01 6.89
CA THR A 137 4.10 -0.41 7.10
C THR A 137 3.02 -1.25 6.44
N LEU A 138 3.41 -2.07 5.46
CA LEU A 138 2.50 -3.02 4.84
C LEU A 138 2.31 -4.19 5.80
N LEU A 139 1.05 -4.51 6.13
CA LEU A 139 0.70 -5.51 7.13
C LEU A 139 -0.04 -6.72 6.53
N GLY A 140 -0.43 -6.64 5.26
CA GLY A 140 -1.01 -7.73 4.49
C GLY A 140 -1.54 -7.25 3.14
N CYS A 141 -1.83 -8.20 2.26
CA CYS A 141 -2.34 -7.91 0.92
C CYS A 141 -3.43 -8.91 0.53
N SER A 142 -4.28 -8.47 -0.38
CA SER A 142 -5.37 -9.26 -0.94
C SER A 142 -5.50 -9.06 -2.42
N LEU A 143 -6.00 -10.10 -3.10
CA LEU A 143 -6.45 -10.06 -4.48
C LEU A 143 -7.91 -10.52 -4.52
N MET A 144 -8.77 -9.73 -5.15
CA MET A 144 -10.21 -10.00 -5.18
C MET A 144 -10.78 -9.79 -6.57
N LYS A 145 -11.68 -10.66 -7.02
CA LYS A 145 -12.29 -10.55 -8.36
C LYS A 145 -13.35 -9.44 -8.47
N ASN A 146 -14.03 -9.14 -7.37
CA ASN A 146 -15.07 -8.11 -7.28
C ASN A 146 -15.01 -7.36 -5.94
N GLU A 147 -15.58 -6.15 -5.92
CA GLU A 147 -15.65 -5.26 -4.74
C GLU A 147 -17.05 -5.28 -4.11
N GLU A 148 -17.57 -6.49 -3.90
CA GLU A 148 -18.87 -6.72 -3.29
C GLU A 148 -18.79 -6.80 -1.77
N VAL A 149 -19.93 -6.59 -1.09
CA VAL A 149 -20.01 -6.61 0.38
C VAL A 149 -19.50 -7.96 0.93
N GLU A 150 -19.92 -9.08 0.33
CA GLU A 150 -19.53 -10.42 0.79
C GLU A 150 -18.03 -10.69 0.61
N SER A 151 -17.44 -10.20 -0.48
CA SER A 151 -15.99 -10.29 -0.72
C SER A 151 -15.19 -9.52 0.35
N PHE A 152 -15.64 -8.32 0.72
CA PHE A 152 -15.02 -7.56 1.81
C PHE A 152 -15.27 -8.20 3.18
N LYS A 153 -16.44 -8.79 3.43
CA LYS A 153 -16.71 -9.51 4.69
C LYS A 153 -15.76 -10.68 4.85
N TRP A 154 -15.62 -11.52 3.81
CA TRP A 154 -14.67 -12.62 3.82
C TRP A 154 -13.26 -12.11 4.10
N LEU A 155 -12.84 -11.06 3.39
CA LEU A 155 -11.50 -10.48 3.55
C LEU A 155 -11.26 -9.94 4.97
N PHE A 156 -12.20 -9.19 5.53
CA PHE A 156 -12.05 -8.60 6.86
C PHE A 156 -12.12 -9.65 7.98
N GLN A 157 -12.91 -10.72 7.82
CA GLN A 157 -12.88 -11.86 8.73
C GLN A 157 -11.56 -12.62 8.64
N CYS A 158 -11.05 -12.83 7.43
CA CYS A 158 -9.75 -13.45 7.17
C CYS A 158 -8.61 -12.63 7.81
N TRP A 159 -8.62 -11.32 7.61
CA TRP A 159 -7.70 -10.37 8.25
C TRP A 159 -7.74 -10.50 9.78
N LEU A 160 -8.95 -10.53 10.37
CA LEU A 160 -9.12 -10.61 11.81
C LEU A 160 -8.58 -11.95 12.36
N ARG A 161 -8.84 -13.07 11.69
CA ARG A 161 -8.24 -14.38 12.02
C ARG A 161 -6.72 -14.32 11.92
N CYS A 162 -6.19 -13.71 10.86
CA CYS A 162 -4.76 -13.53 10.67
C CYS A 162 -4.13 -12.75 11.84
N MET A 163 -4.80 -11.71 12.32
CA MET A 163 -4.31 -10.87 13.43
C MET A 163 -4.71 -11.39 14.82
N GLY A 164 -5.08 -12.68 14.94
CA GLY A 164 -5.34 -13.34 16.21
C GLY A 164 -6.63 -12.88 16.90
N GLY A 165 -7.62 -12.41 16.13
CA GLY A 165 -8.89 -11.91 16.66
C GLY A 165 -8.84 -10.44 17.10
N ASN A 166 -7.70 -9.76 16.98
CA ASN A 166 -7.52 -8.39 17.44
C ASN A 166 -7.96 -7.40 16.36
N ALA A 167 -9.10 -6.74 16.59
CA ALA A 167 -9.58 -5.67 15.72
C ALA A 167 -8.80 -4.36 15.98
N PRO A 168 -8.47 -3.59 14.94
CA PRO A 168 -7.85 -2.28 15.12
C PRO A 168 -8.83 -1.30 15.76
N LYS A 169 -8.31 -0.28 16.45
CA LYS A 169 -9.15 0.75 17.07
C LYS A 169 -9.74 1.69 16.02
N GLY A 170 -8.93 2.08 15.04
CA GLY A 170 -9.34 2.89 13.90
C GLY A 170 -9.10 2.18 12.57
N PHE A 171 -10.03 2.31 11.64
CA PHE A 171 -9.92 1.76 10.29
C PHE A 171 -10.28 2.83 9.26
N LEU A 172 -9.36 3.12 8.36
CA LEU A 172 -9.47 4.15 7.34
C LEU A 172 -9.67 3.50 5.98
N THR A 173 -10.75 3.85 5.29
CA THR A 173 -10.99 3.37 3.91
C THR A 173 -11.33 4.51 2.98
N ASP A 174 -11.36 4.20 1.70
CA ASP A 174 -12.04 5.03 0.72
C ASP A 174 -13.55 5.08 0.97
N GLN A 175 -14.22 6.07 0.36
CA GLN A 175 -15.69 6.18 0.41
C GLN A 175 -16.33 5.07 -0.44
N CYS A 176 -16.50 3.90 0.17
CA CYS A 176 -17.09 2.70 -0.42
C CYS A 176 -18.15 2.11 0.53
N ALA A 177 -19.41 2.06 0.07
CA ALA A 177 -20.51 1.50 0.85
C ALA A 177 -20.33 0.01 1.15
N SER A 178 -19.72 -0.75 0.22
CA SER A 178 -19.45 -2.17 0.42
C SER A 178 -18.46 -2.40 1.57
N MET A 179 -17.38 -1.62 1.61
CA MET A 179 -16.39 -1.67 2.70
C MET A 179 -17.01 -1.26 4.04
N LYS A 180 -17.81 -0.17 4.07
CA LYS A 180 -18.52 0.28 5.29
C LYS A 180 -19.37 -0.85 5.90
N ARG A 181 -20.27 -1.43 5.09
CA ARG A 181 -21.16 -2.51 5.55
C ARG A 181 -20.40 -3.76 5.99
N ALA A 182 -19.34 -4.12 5.27
CA ALA A 182 -18.51 -5.27 5.63
C ALA A 182 -17.77 -5.04 6.95
N LEU A 183 -17.20 -3.84 7.14
CA LEU A 183 -16.47 -3.46 8.34
C LEU A 183 -17.39 -3.44 9.57
N GLU A 184 -18.56 -2.81 9.46
CA GLU A 184 -19.57 -2.79 10.53
C GLU A 184 -20.02 -4.20 10.93
N ALA A 185 -20.11 -5.13 9.98
CA ALA A 185 -20.48 -6.52 10.25
C ALA A 185 -19.34 -7.34 10.89
N CYS A 186 -18.08 -7.10 10.50
CA CYS A 186 -16.95 -7.92 10.90
C CYS A 186 -16.22 -7.38 12.15
N MET A 187 -16.22 -6.06 12.34
CA MET A 187 -15.48 -5.36 13.38
C MET A 187 -16.34 -4.20 13.95
N PRO A 188 -17.47 -4.49 14.61
CA PRO A 188 -18.45 -3.48 15.02
C PRO A 188 -17.93 -2.47 16.06
N THR A 189 -16.87 -2.82 16.79
CA THR A 189 -16.24 -1.94 17.79
C THR A 189 -15.16 -1.03 17.20
N THR A 190 -14.79 -1.23 15.93
CA THR A 190 -13.75 -0.46 15.25
C THR A 190 -14.33 0.85 14.72
N ILE A 191 -13.65 1.96 14.98
CA ILE A 191 -14.07 3.27 14.50
C ILE A 191 -13.69 3.38 13.02
N HIS A 192 -14.70 3.48 12.16
CA HIS A 192 -14.51 3.67 10.73
C HIS A 192 -14.31 5.15 10.41
N ARG A 193 -13.32 5.45 9.56
CA ARG A 193 -13.12 6.75 8.94
C ARG A 193 -13.04 6.62 7.43
N TRP A 194 -13.74 7.47 6.70
CA TRP A 194 -13.52 7.66 5.27
C TRP A 194 -12.37 8.62 5.01
N CYS A 195 -11.62 8.33 3.97
CA CYS A 195 -10.53 9.15 3.46
C CYS A 195 -11.06 10.52 3.03
N ILE A 196 -10.73 11.55 3.81
CA ILE A 196 -11.14 12.92 3.50
C ILE A 196 -10.59 13.37 2.15
N TRP A 197 -9.37 12.96 1.79
CA TRP A 197 -8.77 13.34 0.51
C TRP A 197 -9.57 12.83 -0.68
N HIS A 198 -10.06 11.58 -0.64
CA HIS A 198 -10.91 11.05 -1.69
C HIS A 198 -12.25 11.76 -1.78
N ILE A 199 -12.82 12.21 -0.65
CA ILE A 199 -14.01 13.04 -0.62
C ILE A 199 -13.73 14.41 -1.26
N MET A 200 -12.68 15.10 -0.80
CA MET A 200 -12.31 16.42 -1.30
C MET A 200 -11.98 16.39 -2.80
N LYS A 201 -11.33 15.32 -3.28
CA LYS A 201 -10.99 15.13 -4.70
C LYS A 201 -12.22 14.94 -5.60
N LYS A 202 -13.36 14.51 -5.06
CA LYS A 202 -14.61 14.40 -5.83
C LYS A 202 -15.26 15.77 -6.04
N ILE A 203 -15.01 16.76 -5.16
CA ILE A 203 -15.65 18.08 -5.18
C ILE A 203 -15.58 18.75 -6.55
N PRO A 204 -14.40 18.92 -7.20
CA PRO A 204 -14.33 19.61 -8.48
C PRO A 204 -15.19 18.94 -9.54
N SER A 205 -15.20 17.60 -9.58
CA SER A 205 -16.01 16.85 -10.55
C SER A 205 -17.51 16.89 -10.27
N LYS A 206 -17.90 17.02 -9.00
CA LYS A 206 -19.29 17.02 -8.55
C LYS A 206 -19.93 18.40 -8.64
N LEU A 207 -19.13 19.46 -8.53
CA LEU A 207 -19.60 20.85 -8.42
C LEU A 207 -19.10 21.77 -9.57
N ASN A 208 -18.40 21.26 -10.58
CA ASN A 208 -17.87 22.06 -11.71
C ASN A 208 -18.92 22.85 -12.50
N TRP A 209 -20.19 22.47 -12.42
CA TRP A 209 -21.29 23.10 -13.14
C TRP A 209 -21.90 24.28 -12.37
N TYR A 210 -21.50 24.49 -11.11
CA TYR A 210 -21.89 25.67 -10.34
C TYR A 210 -20.97 26.86 -10.64
N LYS A 211 -21.57 28.05 -10.68
CA LYS A 211 -20.82 29.31 -10.80
C LYS A 211 -20.00 29.51 -9.51
N GLY A 212 -18.73 29.91 -9.64
CA GLY A 212 -17.84 30.09 -8.48
C GLY A 212 -17.31 28.78 -7.88
N HIS A 213 -17.22 27.69 -8.64
CA HIS A 213 -16.74 26.40 -8.14
C HIS A 213 -15.39 26.44 -7.38
N ALA A 214 -14.49 27.35 -7.74
CA ALA A 214 -13.23 27.53 -7.01
C ALA A 214 -13.46 28.10 -5.60
N ASP A 215 -14.39 29.04 -5.46
CA ASP A 215 -14.78 29.63 -4.17
C ASP A 215 -15.54 28.60 -3.33
N ILE A 216 -16.39 27.77 -3.96
CA ILE A 216 -17.08 26.64 -3.33
C ILE A 216 -16.07 25.64 -2.74
N GLU A 217 -15.06 25.25 -3.51
CA GLU A 217 -14.00 24.33 -3.06
C GLU A 217 -13.22 24.90 -1.87
N GLN A 218 -12.90 26.19 -1.92
CA GLN A 218 -12.20 26.88 -0.84
C GLN A 218 -13.06 26.97 0.43
N GLU A 219 -14.31 27.41 0.31
CA GLU A 219 -15.21 27.58 1.45
C GLU A 219 -15.53 26.24 2.10
N MET A 220 -15.84 25.21 1.31
CA MET A 220 -16.06 23.86 1.85
C MET A 220 -14.83 23.36 2.62
N SER A 221 -13.62 23.65 2.13
CA SER A 221 -12.39 23.30 2.85
C SER A 221 -12.29 24.06 4.18
N GLN A 222 -12.64 25.34 4.22
CA GLN A 222 -12.67 26.13 5.47
C GLN A 222 -13.64 25.52 6.49
N VAL A 223 -14.89 25.25 6.07
CA VAL A 223 -15.92 24.66 6.93
C VAL A 223 -15.45 23.31 7.49
N VAL A 224 -14.88 22.44 6.66
CA VAL A 224 -14.48 21.08 7.05
C VAL A 224 -13.26 21.06 7.98
N PHE A 225 -12.24 21.88 7.71
CA PHE A 225 -10.97 21.82 8.43
C PHE A 225 -10.86 22.78 9.61
N ASN A 226 -11.63 23.88 9.62
CA ASN A 226 -11.50 24.95 10.61
C ASN A 226 -12.72 25.08 11.52
N SER A 227 -13.60 24.08 11.56
CA SER A 227 -14.68 24.03 12.56
C SER A 227 -14.14 23.66 13.95
N HIS A 228 -14.61 24.39 14.96
CA HIS A 228 -14.09 24.31 16.34
C HIS A 228 -14.99 23.49 17.28
N SER A 229 -16.23 23.25 16.87
CA SER A 229 -17.20 22.39 17.56
C SER A 229 -18.14 21.74 16.54
N LYS A 230 -18.83 20.67 16.95
CA LYS A 230 -19.86 20.01 16.11
C LYS A 230 -20.96 21.00 15.71
N ASP A 231 -21.44 21.81 16.66
CA ASP A 231 -22.47 22.82 16.39
C ASP A 231 -21.98 23.90 15.42
N SER A 232 -20.72 24.36 15.55
CA SER A 232 -20.14 25.32 14.61
C SER A 232 -20.01 24.74 13.21
N PHE A 233 -19.69 23.44 13.09
CA PHE A 233 -19.64 22.77 11.81
C PHE A 233 -21.03 22.70 11.18
N ASP A 234 -22.03 22.23 11.93
CA ASP A 234 -23.39 22.08 11.42
C ASP A 234 -23.98 23.44 10.99
N TRP A 235 -23.69 24.52 11.73
CA TRP A 235 -24.10 25.88 11.34
C TRP A 235 -23.35 26.38 10.10
N ASN A 236 -22.01 26.33 10.11
CA ASN A 236 -21.18 26.78 8.98
C ASN A 236 -21.47 25.99 7.69
N TRP A 237 -21.76 24.69 7.80
CA TRP A 237 -22.13 23.85 6.67
C TRP A 237 -23.45 24.28 6.05
N ASN A 238 -24.46 24.56 6.87
CA ASN A 238 -25.75 25.06 6.38
C ASN A 238 -25.61 26.46 5.74
N ASP A 239 -24.84 27.35 6.35
CA ASP A 239 -24.55 28.69 5.79
C ASP A 239 -23.84 28.59 4.44
N PHE A 240 -22.83 27.72 4.33
CA PHE A 240 -22.17 27.39 3.07
C PHE A 240 -23.17 26.90 2.00
N LEU A 241 -24.07 25.97 2.34
CA LEU A 241 -25.05 25.47 1.38
C LEU A 241 -26.02 26.57 0.92
N LEU A 242 -26.45 27.46 1.81
CA LEU A 242 -27.32 28.59 1.49
C LEU A 242 -26.62 29.60 0.58
N ASN A 243 -25.40 30.02 0.94
CA ASN A 243 -24.64 31.06 0.22
C ASN A 243 -24.34 30.69 -1.24
N PHE A 244 -24.14 29.40 -1.51
CA PHE A 244 -23.83 28.91 -2.86
C PHE A 244 -25.02 28.27 -3.58
N GLY A 245 -26.23 28.30 -3.00
CA GLY A 245 -27.44 27.71 -3.61
C GLY A 245 -27.34 26.18 -3.78
N LEU A 246 -26.71 25.51 -2.83
CA LEU A 246 -26.40 24.07 -2.84
C LEU A 246 -27.38 23.23 -2.02
N MET A 247 -28.42 23.82 -1.43
CA MET A 247 -29.37 23.16 -0.53
C MET A 247 -30.05 21.90 -1.13
N GLU A 248 -30.32 21.91 -2.44
CA GLU A 248 -30.96 20.78 -3.13
C GLU A 248 -29.95 19.75 -3.69
N ASN A 249 -28.65 19.94 -3.44
CA ASN A 249 -27.63 19.03 -3.94
C ASN A 249 -27.64 17.72 -3.15
N LYS A 250 -28.25 16.68 -3.74
CA LYS A 250 -28.35 15.35 -3.13
C LYS A 250 -27.00 14.78 -2.66
N TRP A 251 -25.91 14.99 -3.42
CA TRP A 251 -24.61 14.45 -3.03
C TRP A 251 -24.05 15.12 -1.77
N LEU A 252 -24.24 16.43 -1.61
CA LEU A 252 -23.84 17.16 -0.40
C LEU A 252 -24.72 16.79 0.79
N SER A 253 -26.03 16.59 0.57
CA SER A 253 -26.95 16.09 1.59
C SER A 253 -26.55 14.69 2.08
N ASP A 254 -26.33 13.73 1.18
CA ASP A 254 -25.86 12.39 1.53
C ASP A 254 -24.52 12.44 2.28
N LEU A 255 -23.59 13.30 1.83
CA LEU A 255 -22.29 13.48 2.48
C LEU A 255 -22.39 14.06 3.89
N TYR A 256 -23.34 14.96 4.14
CA TYR A 256 -23.59 15.55 5.45
C TYR A 256 -24.19 14.54 6.43
N GLU A 257 -25.06 13.64 5.97
CA GLU A 257 -25.59 12.56 6.83
C GLU A 257 -24.45 11.65 7.34
N ASP A 258 -23.47 11.39 6.49
CA ASP A 258 -22.27 10.62 6.85
C ASP A 258 -21.18 11.47 7.57
N ARG A 259 -21.43 12.72 7.98
CA ARG A 259 -20.40 13.62 8.57
C ARG A 259 -19.59 13.02 9.72
N HIS A 260 -20.21 12.16 10.51
CA HIS A 260 -19.61 11.46 11.64
C HIS A 260 -18.47 10.50 11.24
N ILE A 261 -18.39 10.08 9.98
CA ILE A 261 -17.39 9.12 9.47
C ILE A 261 -16.26 9.77 8.67
N TRP A 262 -16.31 11.07 8.37
CA TRP A 262 -15.27 11.71 7.55
C TRP A 262 -14.83 13.10 8.01
N VAL A 263 -15.67 13.83 8.74
CA VAL A 263 -15.36 15.18 9.18
C VAL A 263 -14.42 15.14 10.40
N PRO A 264 -13.28 15.87 10.40
CA PRO A 264 -12.30 15.82 11.46
C PRO A 264 -12.85 16.11 12.86
N ILE A 265 -13.74 17.10 13.03
CA ILE A 265 -14.29 17.48 14.35
C ILE A 265 -15.07 16.33 15.02
N TYR A 266 -15.59 15.39 14.23
CA TYR A 266 -16.30 14.20 14.71
C TYR A 266 -15.38 13.00 14.98
N LEU A 267 -14.10 13.08 14.62
CA LEU A 267 -13.20 11.91 14.62
C LEU A 267 -11.86 12.13 15.32
N ASP A 268 -11.34 13.36 15.32
CA ASP A 268 -9.98 13.67 15.80
C ASP A 268 -9.84 13.58 17.34
N HIS A 269 -10.93 13.29 18.06
CA HIS A 269 -10.88 12.86 19.48
C HIS A 269 -10.41 11.40 19.65
N HIS A 270 -10.31 10.65 18.55
CA HIS A 270 -9.68 9.33 18.50
C HIS A 270 -8.28 9.42 17.92
N PHE A 271 -7.41 8.48 18.30
CA PHE A 271 -6.06 8.39 17.76
C PHE A 271 -6.06 7.85 16.32
N TRP A 272 -5.40 8.57 15.42
CA TRP A 272 -5.31 8.24 13.98
C TRP A 272 -3.88 8.05 13.49
N ALA A 273 -2.87 8.07 14.38
CA ALA A 273 -1.45 7.98 14.00
C ALA A 273 -1.02 9.03 12.94
N GLY A 274 -1.72 10.18 12.89
CA GLY A 274 -1.52 11.22 11.87
C GLY A 274 -2.14 10.93 10.49
N MET A 275 -2.91 9.84 10.34
CA MET A 275 -3.60 9.51 9.10
C MET A 275 -4.92 10.28 8.97
N ARG A 276 -5.07 11.02 7.87
CA ARG A 276 -6.35 11.64 7.46
C ARG A 276 -6.83 11.14 6.10
N SER A 277 -5.95 10.47 5.36
CA SER A 277 -6.21 9.95 4.02
C SER A 277 -5.58 8.57 3.83
N THR A 278 -6.09 7.82 2.86
CA THR A 278 -5.52 6.57 2.35
C THR A 278 -4.23 6.80 1.55
N GLN A 279 -3.62 7.99 1.62
CA GLN A 279 -2.33 8.29 0.97
C GLN A 279 -1.24 7.25 1.31
N ARG A 280 -1.31 6.67 2.51
CA ARG A 280 -0.36 5.64 2.95
C ARG A 280 -0.53 4.33 2.17
N SER A 281 -1.76 3.90 1.91
CA SER A 281 -2.07 2.76 1.04
C SER A 281 -1.88 3.11 -0.43
N GLU A 282 -2.26 4.31 -0.89
CA GLU A 282 -1.96 4.80 -2.24
C GLU A 282 -0.44 4.87 -2.52
N SER A 283 0.38 5.18 -1.52
CA SER A 283 1.83 5.14 -1.63
C SER A 283 2.34 3.72 -1.84
N MET A 284 1.74 2.72 -1.16
CA MET A 284 2.05 1.31 -1.42
C MET A 284 1.62 0.92 -2.83
N HIS A 285 0.45 1.36 -3.26
CA HIS A 285 -0.04 1.13 -4.61
C HIS A 285 0.84 1.80 -5.69
N SER A 286 1.32 3.01 -5.44
CA SER A 286 2.29 3.69 -6.31
C SER A 286 3.59 2.90 -6.42
N PHE A 287 4.07 2.33 -5.31
CA PHE A 287 5.25 1.46 -5.32
C PHE A 287 5.03 0.23 -6.20
N PHE A 288 3.89 -0.46 -6.06
CA PHE A 288 3.52 -1.57 -6.92
C PHE A 288 3.43 -1.14 -8.40
N ASN A 289 2.79 0.01 -8.67
CA ASN A 289 2.57 0.52 -10.04
C ASN A 289 3.84 0.91 -10.79
N LYS A 290 4.98 1.16 -10.12
CA LYS A 290 6.25 1.44 -10.80
C LYS A 290 6.72 0.26 -11.65
N PHE A 291 6.31 -0.96 -11.30
CA PHE A 291 6.81 -2.20 -11.90
C PHE A 291 5.70 -3.13 -12.39
N ILE A 292 4.47 -2.94 -11.94
CA ILE A 292 3.30 -3.72 -12.39
C ILE A 292 2.62 -3.01 -13.55
N THR A 293 2.55 -3.69 -14.71
CA THR A 293 1.87 -3.20 -15.90
C THR A 293 0.51 -3.87 -16.09
N ARG A 294 -0.31 -3.35 -17.01
CA ARG A 294 -1.65 -3.91 -17.32
C ARG A 294 -1.67 -5.38 -17.75
N ASN A 295 -0.52 -5.95 -18.11
CA ASN A 295 -0.36 -7.35 -18.54
C ASN A 295 0.44 -8.19 -17.54
N SER A 296 0.78 -7.65 -16.37
CA SER A 296 1.61 -8.36 -15.40
C SER A 296 0.93 -9.63 -14.88
N SER A 297 1.76 -10.63 -14.60
CA SER A 297 1.37 -11.93 -14.07
C SER A 297 1.22 -11.87 -12.53
N LEU A 298 0.58 -12.86 -11.92
CA LEU A 298 0.49 -13.01 -10.46
C LEU A 298 1.87 -13.22 -9.83
N ILE A 299 2.75 -13.96 -10.50
CA ILE A 299 4.15 -14.12 -10.06
C ILE A 299 4.92 -12.81 -10.08
N GLN A 300 4.74 -11.99 -11.11
CA GLN A 300 5.33 -10.65 -11.14
C GLN A 300 4.78 -9.78 -10.02
N PHE A 301 3.49 -9.90 -9.69
CA PHE A 301 2.89 -9.18 -8.57
C PHE A 301 3.56 -9.55 -7.23
N VAL A 302 3.67 -10.84 -6.89
CA VAL A 302 4.26 -11.25 -5.60
C VAL A 302 5.74 -10.91 -5.50
N LYS A 303 6.50 -10.98 -6.60
CA LYS A 303 7.89 -10.49 -6.62
C LYS A 303 7.97 -9.01 -6.24
N GLN A 304 7.05 -8.18 -6.70
CA GLN A 304 7.01 -6.76 -6.34
C GLN A 304 6.47 -6.51 -4.93
N TYR A 305 5.55 -7.34 -4.47
CA TYR A 305 5.12 -7.36 -3.07
C TYR A 305 6.32 -7.60 -2.13
N ASP A 306 7.10 -8.64 -2.40
CA ASP A 306 8.32 -8.97 -1.65
C ASP A 306 9.36 -7.84 -1.69
N ASN A 307 9.56 -7.21 -2.85
CA ASN A 307 10.44 -6.04 -2.99
C ASN A 307 9.96 -4.86 -2.15
N CYS A 308 8.64 -4.64 -2.08
CA CYS A 308 8.05 -3.58 -1.27
C CYS A 308 8.33 -3.83 0.21
N LEU A 309 8.07 -5.04 0.70
CA LEU A 309 8.35 -5.41 2.09
C LEU A 309 9.81 -5.18 2.45
N ARG A 310 10.75 -5.68 1.61
CA ARG A 310 12.19 -5.49 1.83
C ARG A 310 12.59 -4.02 1.84
N SER A 311 12.07 -3.21 0.92
CA SER A 311 12.36 -1.77 0.87
C SER A 311 11.85 -1.04 2.13
N ARG A 312 10.68 -1.40 2.64
CA ARG A 312 10.11 -0.79 3.86
C ARG A 312 10.87 -1.20 5.12
N GLU A 313 11.23 -2.47 5.22
CA GLU A 313 12.09 -2.96 6.29
C GLU A 313 13.46 -2.28 6.28
N GLN A 314 14.07 -2.10 5.11
CA GLN A 314 15.35 -1.40 4.99
C GLN A 314 15.23 0.06 5.45
N ALA A 315 14.19 0.79 5.01
CA ALA A 315 13.96 2.17 5.42
C ALA A 315 13.71 2.32 6.94
N GLU A 316 12.99 1.37 7.54
CA GLU A 316 12.80 1.30 9.00
C GLU A 316 14.15 1.10 9.70
N ARG A 317 14.96 0.13 9.26
CA ARG A 317 16.29 -0.15 9.83
C ARG A 317 17.25 1.04 9.73
N GLU A 318 17.25 1.74 8.60
CA GLU A 318 18.07 2.96 8.41
C GLU A 318 17.64 4.06 9.39
N SER A 319 16.34 4.20 9.64
CA SER A 319 15.80 5.19 10.56
C SER A 319 16.11 4.82 12.02
N ASP A 320 15.99 3.54 12.39
CA ASP A 320 16.40 3.03 13.70
C ASP A 320 17.91 3.22 13.94
N ALA A 321 18.73 2.99 12.92
CA ALA A 321 20.17 3.21 13.01
C ALA A 321 20.49 4.71 13.20
N ALA A 322 19.81 5.61 12.51
CA ALA A 322 19.98 7.05 12.70
C ALA A 322 19.60 7.47 14.13
N ASP A 323 18.47 6.98 14.64
CA ASP A 323 18.00 7.24 16.00
C ASP A 323 19.01 6.82 17.07
N PHE A 324 19.72 5.71 16.84
CA PHE A 324 20.70 5.15 17.77
C PHE A 324 22.04 5.89 17.72
N HIS A 325 22.53 6.22 16.53
CA HIS A 325 23.88 6.76 16.36
C HIS A 325 23.96 8.29 16.39
N THR A 326 22.82 8.98 16.27
CA THR A 326 22.80 10.44 16.16
C THR A 326 21.74 11.07 17.07
N VAL A 327 21.91 12.35 17.38
CA VAL A 327 20.98 13.13 18.20
C VAL A 327 20.60 14.40 17.46
N ILE A 328 19.29 14.67 17.34
CA ILE A 328 18.79 15.94 16.84
C ILE A 328 18.79 16.93 18.00
N PRO A 329 19.52 18.06 17.94
CA PRO A 329 19.55 19.02 19.03
C PRO A 329 18.18 19.68 19.24
N CYS A 330 17.86 20.01 20.49
CA CYS A 330 16.69 20.83 20.81
C CYS A 330 16.82 22.23 20.16
N ALA A 331 15.70 22.75 19.66
CA ALA A 331 15.62 24.09 19.10
C ALA A 331 15.51 25.16 20.20
N THR A 332 15.06 24.76 21.39
CA THR A 332 14.86 25.62 22.55
C THR A 332 15.55 25.05 23.79
N LYS A 333 15.57 25.84 24.87
CA LYS A 333 16.06 25.40 26.18
C LYS A 333 14.95 24.83 27.08
N PHE A 334 13.74 24.62 26.55
CA PHE A 334 12.64 24.06 27.33
C PHE A 334 12.92 22.59 27.65
N SER A 335 12.85 22.23 28.94
CA SER A 335 13.07 20.87 29.42
C SER A 335 12.05 19.86 28.89
N ILE A 336 10.81 20.31 28.60
CA ILE A 336 9.80 19.47 27.92
C ILE A 336 10.31 19.03 26.53
N GLU A 337 11.00 19.90 25.78
CA GLU A 337 11.54 19.54 24.47
C GLU A 337 12.62 18.45 24.62
N ALA A 338 13.52 18.59 25.60
CA ALA A 338 14.53 17.58 25.90
C ALA A 338 13.92 16.23 26.33
N GLN A 339 12.79 16.27 27.06
CA GLN A 339 12.06 15.07 27.45
C GLN A 339 11.58 14.27 26.22
N PHE A 340 11.06 14.95 25.20
CA PHE A 340 10.67 14.30 23.94
C PHE A 340 11.88 13.86 23.10
N GLN A 341 12.97 14.64 23.07
CA GLN A 341 14.22 14.30 22.35
C GLN A 341 14.82 12.97 22.82
N ASP A 342 14.79 12.74 24.13
CA ASP A 342 15.32 11.53 24.75
C ASP A 342 14.49 10.29 24.37
N VAL A 343 13.17 10.42 24.31
CA VAL A 343 12.27 9.26 24.16
C VAL A 343 11.83 8.98 22.72
N TYR A 344 11.53 10.02 21.94
CA TYR A 344 10.92 9.87 20.61
C TYR A 344 11.95 9.56 19.53
N THR A 345 11.46 8.90 18.47
CA THR A 345 12.21 8.78 17.21
C THR A 345 12.54 10.14 16.63
N HIS A 346 13.60 10.25 15.85
CA HIS A 346 14.02 11.50 15.23
C HIS A 346 12.90 12.16 14.43
N GLN A 347 12.17 11.36 13.65
CA GLN A 347 11.09 11.86 12.82
C GLN A 347 9.94 12.42 13.68
N LYS A 348 9.58 11.75 14.77
CA LYS A 348 8.51 12.21 15.66
C LYS A 348 8.95 13.38 16.54
N PHE A 349 10.22 13.41 16.94
CA PHE A 349 10.78 14.57 17.62
C PHE A 349 10.75 15.82 16.74
N ARG A 350 11.03 15.72 15.43
CA ARG A 350 10.90 16.86 14.51
C ARG A 350 9.47 17.42 14.45
N GLU A 351 8.46 16.56 14.53
CA GLU A 351 7.05 17.01 14.64
C GLU A 351 6.81 17.80 15.93
N VAL A 352 7.36 17.33 17.06
CA VAL A 352 7.34 18.06 18.34
C VAL A 352 8.05 19.41 18.20
N GLN A 353 9.24 19.46 17.61
CA GLN A 353 9.97 20.71 17.39
C GLN A 353 9.18 21.71 16.54
N ALA A 354 8.45 21.24 15.54
CA ALA A 354 7.58 22.11 14.74
C ALA A 354 6.48 22.76 15.60
N GLN A 355 5.96 22.07 16.61
CA GLN A 355 5.02 22.64 17.57
C GLN A 355 5.68 23.65 18.52
N PHE A 356 6.90 23.37 18.98
CA PHE A 356 7.69 24.33 19.76
C PHE A 356 8.01 25.63 18.99
N ARG A 357 8.35 25.53 17.70
CA ARG A 357 8.55 26.72 16.85
C ARG A 357 7.25 27.46 16.64
N GLY A 358 6.16 26.75 16.29
CA GLY A 358 4.84 27.34 16.06
C GLY A 358 4.24 28.03 17.30
N LYS A 359 4.66 27.63 18.50
CA LYS A 359 4.29 28.29 19.76
C LYS A 359 4.66 29.79 19.76
N ALA A 360 5.71 30.21 19.04
CA ALA A 360 6.09 31.63 18.97
C ALA A 360 4.97 32.53 18.40
N ASN A 361 4.06 31.95 17.61
CA ASN A 361 2.91 32.65 17.04
C ASN A 361 1.66 32.59 17.94
N CYS A 362 1.77 32.07 19.16
CA CYS A 362 0.66 31.91 20.08
C CYS A 362 0.69 32.99 21.16
N ILE A 363 -0.47 33.61 21.40
CA ILE A 363 -0.71 34.54 22.51
C ILE A 363 -1.65 33.86 23.49
N THR A 364 -1.16 33.55 24.68
CA THR A 364 -1.93 32.90 25.75
C THR A 364 -2.57 33.94 26.66
N ARG A 365 -3.87 33.79 26.95
CA ARG A 365 -4.62 34.63 27.89
C ARG A 365 -5.39 33.74 28.86
N LEU A 366 -5.15 33.91 30.17
CA LEU A 366 -5.95 33.24 31.20
C LEU A 366 -7.36 33.85 31.19
N THR A 367 -8.39 33.02 31.07
CA THR A 367 -9.79 33.45 31.07
C THR A 367 -10.50 33.10 32.36
N ASN A 368 -10.22 31.94 32.95
CA ASN A 368 -10.79 31.53 34.22
C ASN A 368 -9.80 30.63 34.98
N SER A 369 -9.80 30.71 36.31
CA SER A 369 -9.04 29.80 37.17
C SER A 369 -9.80 29.57 38.47
N ALA A 370 -10.06 28.29 38.77
CA ALA A 370 -10.75 27.88 39.99
C ALA A 370 -10.25 26.50 40.44
N LEU A 371 -9.93 26.36 41.74
CA LEU A 371 -9.64 25.07 42.40
C LEU A 371 -8.58 24.19 41.68
N GLY A 372 -7.52 24.82 41.15
CA GLY A 372 -6.45 24.12 40.44
C GLY A 372 -6.75 23.78 38.97
N TYR A 373 -7.92 24.20 38.46
CA TYR A 373 -8.33 24.10 37.07
C TYR A 373 -8.34 25.49 36.42
N SER A 374 -7.57 25.66 35.35
CA SER A 374 -7.42 26.90 34.60
C SER A 374 -7.90 26.72 33.16
N VAL A 375 -8.59 27.74 32.65
CA VAL A 375 -9.04 27.84 31.25
C VAL A 375 -8.32 29.01 30.59
N TYR A 376 -7.82 28.77 29.39
CA TYR A 376 -7.06 29.71 28.60
C TYR A 376 -7.69 29.89 27.22
N GLU A 377 -7.67 31.13 26.74
CA GLU A 377 -7.80 31.44 25.32
C GLU A 377 -6.39 31.56 24.73
N VAL A 378 -6.08 30.76 23.71
CA VAL A 378 -4.83 30.87 22.95
C VAL A 378 -5.16 31.38 21.55
N GLY A 379 -4.74 32.60 21.25
CA GLY A 379 -4.79 33.17 19.92
C GLY A 379 -3.56 32.77 19.12
N GLU A 380 -3.73 31.97 18.07
CA GLU A 380 -2.67 31.66 17.10
C GLU A 380 -2.73 32.64 15.93
N GLN A 381 -1.63 33.36 15.71
CA GLN A 381 -1.48 34.24 14.56
C GLN A 381 -1.27 33.42 13.29
N VAL A 382 -2.24 33.48 12.37
CA VAL A 382 -2.18 32.78 11.07
C VAL A 382 -1.74 33.73 9.95
N SER A 383 -2.08 35.00 10.07
CA SER A 383 -1.62 36.09 9.20
C SER A 383 -1.47 37.39 9.99
N SER A 384 -1.04 38.48 9.35
CA SER A 384 -0.87 39.78 10.00
C SER A 384 -2.15 40.30 10.68
N SER A 385 -3.34 39.84 10.25
CA SER A 385 -4.64 40.29 10.76
C SER A 385 -5.57 39.18 11.26
N ILE A 386 -5.23 37.90 11.07
CA ILE A 386 -6.10 36.76 11.42
C ILE A 386 -5.51 35.98 12.59
N PHE A 387 -6.32 35.88 13.65
CA PHE A 387 -6.04 35.04 14.81
C PHE A 387 -7.10 33.95 14.93
N ASN A 388 -6.65 32.69 14.92
CA ASN A 388 -7.50 31.57 15.29
C ASN A 388 -7.47 31.40 16.80
N LYS A 389 -8.64 31.24 17.42
CA LYS A 389 -8.78 31.14 18.87
C LYS A 389 -9.02 29.69 19.26
N PHE A 390 -8.26 29.22 20.23
CA PHE A 390 -8.38 27.88 20.78
C PHE A 390 -8.58 27.94 22.28
N VAL A 391 -9.50 27.13 22.78
CA VAL A 391 -9.65 26.92 24.23
C VAL A 391 -8.68 25.83 24.67
N VAL A 392 -7.89 26.13 25.69
CA VAL A 392 -6.99 25.18 26.34
C VAL A 392 -7.31 25.14 27.83
N THR A 393 -7.39 23.94 28.38
CA THR A 393 -7.67 23.71 29.79
C THR A 393 -6.46 23.05 30.43
N TYR A 394 -6.14 23.46 31.65
CA TYR A 394 -5.04 22.91 32.42
C TYR A 394 -5.51 22.58 33.84
N ASP A 395 -5.34 21.33 34.23
CA ASP A 395 -5.55 20.84 35.58
C ASP A 395 -4.18 20.63 36.25
N SER A 396 -3.87 21.50 37.20
CA SER A 396 -2.60 21.47 37.96
C SER A 396 -2.50 20.26 38.90
N VAL A 397 -3.63 19.74 39.39
CA VAL A 397 -3.68 18.59 40.31
C VAL A 397 -3.45 17.30 39.52
N ALA A 398 -4.13 17.15 38.39
CA ALA A 398 -3.96 16.00 37.51
C ALA A 398 -2.72 16.11 36.61
N ALA A 399 -2.05 17.27 36.57
CA ALA A 399 -1.00 17.61 35.61
C ALA A 399 -1.44 17.34 34.15
N GLU A 400 -2.65 17.79 33.82
CA GLU A 400 -3.33 17.50 32.56
C GLU A 400 -3.60 18.77 31.77
N VAL A 401 -3.14 18.82 30.52
CA VAL A 401 -3.50 19.83 29.54
C VAL A 401 -4.37 19.23 28.44
N LYS A 402 -5.46 19.90 28.09
CA LYS A 402 -6.35 19.55 26.98
C LYS A 402 -6.57 20.75 26.09
N CYS A 403 -6.42 20.57 24.78
CA CYS A 403 -6.62 21.62 23.80
C CYS A 403 -7.75 21.25 22.84
N GLN A 404 -8.61 22.21 22.53
CA GLN A 404 -9.70 22.09 21.57
C GLN A 404 -9.25 21.65 20.17
N CYS A 405 -7.99 21.85 19.78
CA CYS A 405 -7.48 21.42 18.47
C CYS A 405 -7.31 19.90 18.32
N LEU A 406 -7.37 19.14 19.43
CA LEU A 406 -7.29 17.68 19.47
C LEU A 406 -6.05 17.05 18.79
N LEU A 407 -4.95 17.80 18.66
CA LEU A 407 -3.74 17.29 18.00
C LEU A 407 -3.11 16.13 18.79
N PHE A 408 -3.16 16.19 20.12
CA PHE A 408 -2.61 15.13 20.95
C PHE A 408 -3.46 13.87 20.86
N GLU A 409 -4.78 14.02 20.92
CA GLU A 409 -5.75 12.93 20.81
C GLU A 409 -5.63 12.24 19.45
N SER A 410 -5.52 13.00 18.36
CA SER A 410 -5.44 12.47 16.99
C SER A 410 -4.07 11.96 16.56
N ARG A 411 -2.98 12.57 17.04
CA ARG A 411 -1.60 12.27 16.59
C ARG A 411 -0.64 11.83 17.68
N GLY A 412 -0.98 12.04 18.95
CA GLY A 412 -0.08 11.78 20.07
C GLY A 412 1.04 12.80 20.22
N ILE A 413 0.85 14.01 19.67
CA ILE A 413 1.84 15.09 19.70
C ILE A 413 1.17 16.31 20.34
N LEU A 414 1.75 16.84 21.42
CA LEU A 414 1.26 18.07 22.06
C LEU A 414 1.28 19.23 21.07
N CYS A 415 0.17 19.93 20.92
CA CYS A 415 0.09 21.08 20.04
C CYS A 415 0.81 22.30 20.63
N ARG A 416 1.16 23.23 19.74
CA ARG A 416 1.68 24.55 20.09
C ARG A 416 0.83 25.30 21.12
N HIS A 417 -0.51 25.17 21.10
CA HIS A 417 -1.39 25.85 22.05
C HIS A 417 -1.25 25.28 23.47
N ALA A 418 -1.23 23.95 23.59
CA ALA A 418 -0.99 23.27 24.85
C ALA A 418 0.41 23.58 25.39
N LEU A 419 1.43 23.56 24.53
CA LEU A 419 2.80 23.95 24.90
C LEU A 419 2.88 25.43 25.33
N SER A 420 2.08 26.31 24.72
CA SER A 420 1.98 27.72 25.10
C SER A 420 1.45 27.87 26.53
N VAL A 421 0.38 27.13 26.88
CA VAL A 421 -0.18 27.12 28.24
C VAL A 421 0.78 26.48 29.24
N LEU A 422 1.39 25.34 28.93
CA LEU A 422 2.37 24.70 29.82
C LEU A 422 3.55 25.63 30.13
N SER A 423 3.93 26.48 29.17
CA SER A 423 4.99 27.46 29.39
C SER A 423 4.51 28.66 30.21
N PHE A 424 3.26 29.07 30.05
CA PHE A 424 2.62 30.10 30.88
C PHE A 424 2.55 29.64 32.35
N GLU A 425 2.19 28.38 32.56
CA GLU A 425 2.13 27.71 33.88
C GLU A 425 3.51 27.28 34.40
N GLN A 426 4.60 27.59 33.70
CA GLN A 426 5.99 27.27 34.08
C GLN A 426 6.24 25.77 34.34
N VAL A 427 5.51 24.90 33.64
CA VAL A 427 5.66 23.45 33.74
C VAL A 427 7.00 23.04 33.14
N SER A 428 7.85 22.39 33.95
CA SER A 428 9.17 21.94 33.52
C SER A 428 9.15 20.57 32.84
N GLN A 429 8.23 19.68 33.22
CA GLN A 429 8.09 18.34 32.64
C GLN A 429 6.62 17.99 32.44
N VAL A 430 6.33 17.33 31.32
CA VAL A 430 4.97 16.84 31.09
C VAL A 430 4.79 15.49 31.78
N SER A 431 3.54 15.20 32.16
CA SER A 431 3.15 13.89 32.67
C SER A 431 3.47 12.79 31.62
N PRO A 432 3.90 11.58 32.05
CA PRO A 432 4.17 10.46 31.16
C PRO A 432 3.01 10.12 30.20
N ARG A 433 1.77 10.50 30.55
CA ARG A 433 0.59 10.34 29.67
C ARG A 433 0.76 11.00 28.29
N TYR A 434 1.58 12.05 28.19
CA TYR A 434 1.84 12.78 26.94
C TYR A 434 3.03 12.22 26.15
N ILE A 435 3.75 11.25 26.70
CA ILE A 435 4.90 10.59 26.09
C ILE A 435 4.45 9.21 25.63
N LEU A 436 4.06 9.10 24.36
CA LEU A 436 3.56 7.84 23.83
C LEU A 436 4.69 6.87 23.51
N GLU A 437 4.65 5.68 24.11
CA GLU A 437 5.53 4.55 23.75
C GLU A 437 5.47 4.22 22.25
N ARG A 438 4.30 4.48 21.64
CA ARG A 438 4.04 4.35 20.19
C ARG A 438 5.09 5.03 19.32
N TRP A 439 5.59 6.18 19.75
CA TRP A 439 6.58 7.00 19.04
C TRP A 439 7.99 6.85 19.59
N SER A 440 8.19 5.97 20.57
CA SER A 440 9.46 5.83 21.26
C SER A 440 10.47 5.01 20.46
N LYS A 441 11.72 5.48 20.44
CA LYS A 441 12.89 4.72 19.97
C LYS A 441 13.43 3.72 20.99
N LYS A 442 12.97 3.78 22.25
CA LYS A 442 13.43 2.93 23.36
C LYS A 442 12.75 1.56 23.41
N VAL A 443 11.65 1.39 22.67
CA VAL A 443 10.89 0.13 22.64
C VAL A 443 11.57 -0.86 21.69
N LYS A 444 11.98 -2.00 22.22
CA LYS A 444 12.40 -3.16 21.41
C LYS A 444 11.16 -3.87 20.87
N ARG A 445 11.06 -4.00 19.55
CA ARG A 445 9.87 -4.55 18.89
C ARG A 445 10.19 -5.91 18.30
N ARG A 446 9.30 -6.89 18.51
CA ARG A 446 9.55 -8.29 18.12
C ARG A 446 9.77 -8.47 16.62
N HIS A 447 9.07 -7.70 15.78
CA HIS A 447 9.15 -7.84 14.33
C HIS A 447 10.55 -7.57 13.76
N THR A 448 11.39 -6.78 14.44
CA THR A 448 12.76 -6.51 13.99
C THR A 448 13.70 -7.72 14.16
N HIS A 449 13.31 -8.71 14.97
CA HIS A 449 14.05 -9.96 15.17
C HIS A 449 13.59 -11.09 14.26
N ILE A 450 12.47 -10.92 13.54
CA ILE A 450 11.95 -11.93 12.62
C ILE A 450 12.70 -11.79 11.30
N LYS A 451 13.44 -12.82 10.91
CA LYS A 451 14.10 -12.90 9.61
C LYS A 451 13.05 -12.89 8.50
N SER A 452 13.28 -12.05 7.50
CA SER A 452 12.45 -11.98 6.32
C SER A 452 12.56 -13.28 5.52
N SER A 453 11.43 -13.87 5.14
CA SER A 453 11.38 -15.04 4.25
C SER A 453 11.87 -14.74 2.82
N HIS A 454 12.11 -13.46 2.51
CA HIS A 454 12.49 -12.95 1.20
C HIS A 454 14.02 -12.81 1.02
N ASP A 455 14.83 -13.14 2.03
CA ASP A 455 16.29 -12.93 2.02
C ASP A 455 17.10 -14.02 1.31
N GLU A 456 16.48 -15.13 0.89
CA GLU A 456 17.20 -16.25 0.26
C GLU A 456 16.85 -16.40 -1.24
N PRO A 457 17.85 -16.36 -2.16
CA PRO A 457 17.61 -16.48 -3.60
C PRO A 457 16.91 -17.79 -3.96
N LEU A 458 15.77 -17.62 -4.63
CA LEU A 458 14.82 -18.64 -5.04
C LEU A 458 15.38 -19.52 -6.16
N MET A 459 15.74 -20.77 -5.87
CA MET A 459 15.78 -21.85 -6.87
C MET A 459 15.33 -23.16 -6.22
N GLU A 460 14.34 -23.84 -6.81
CA GLU A 460 13.99 -25.21 -6.48
C GLU A 460 15.24 -26.12 -6.60
N PRO A 461 15.48 -27.11 -5.72
CA PRO A 461 16.68 -27.96 -5.79
C PRO A 461 16.89 -28.66 -7.15
N ARG A 462 15.81 -28.93 -7.88
CA ARG A 462 15.86 -29.44 -9.26
C ARG A 462 16.29 -28.35 -10.26
N SER A 463 15.71 -27.16 -10.15
CA SER A 463 16.01 -25.99 -10.98
C SER A 463 17.45 -25.48 -10.79
N LYS A 464 17.95 -25.47 -9.54
CA LYS A 464 19.35 -25.18 -9.22
C LYS A 464 20.32 -26.18 -9.86
N ARG A 465 20.00 -27.48 -9.80
CA ARG A 465 20.77 -28.52 -10.50
C ARG A 465 20.71 -28.35 -12.01
N PHE A 466 19.54 -28.02 -12.57
CA PHE A 466 19.39 -27.79 -14.00
C PHE A 466 20.18 -26.56 -14.47
N ASP A 467 20.23 -25.45 -13.72
CA ASP A 467 21.04 -24.27 -14.10
C ASP A 467 22.52 -24.56 -14.06
N GLN A 468 22.98 -25.25 -13.00
CA GLN A 468 24.37 -25.62 -12.88
C GLN A 468 24.82 -26.53 -14.03
N LEU A 469 23.94 -27.45 -14.46
CA LEU A 469 24.20 -28.30 -15.62
C LEU A 469 24.22 -27.48 -16.90
N VAL A 470 23.23 -26.62 -17.15
CA VAL A 470 23.17 -25.76 -18.34
C VAL A 470 24.39 -24.86 -18.45
N PHE A 471 24.79 -24.22 -17.35
CA PHE A 471 25.99 -23.37 -17.29
C PHE A 471 27.27 -24.15 -17.65
N ARG A 472 27.44 -25.35 -17.11
CA ARG A 472 28.60 -26.20 -17.44
C ARG A 472 28.56 -26.69 -18.89
N LEU A 473 27.38 -27.05 -19.39
CA LEU A 473 27.19 -27.52 -20.76
C LEU A 473 27.42 -26.40 -21.77
N GLN A 474 27.06 -25.15 -21.47
CA GLN A 474 27.33 -24.01 -22.35
C GLN A 474 28.82 -23.87 -22.66
N ASN A 475 29.69 -23.95 -21.65
CA ASN A 475 31.14 -23.86 -21.85
C ASN A 475 31.68 -25.03 -22.69
N ILE A 476 31.12 -26.24 -22.52
CA ILE A 476 31.53 -27.42 -23.29
C ILE A 476 31.05 -27.33 -24.73
N CYS A 477 29.82 -26.85 -24.96
CA CYS A 477 29.26 -26.65 -26.28
C CYS A 477 30.00 -25.54 -27.05
N GLU A 478 30.41 -24.47 -26.37
CA GLU A 478 31.22 -23.40 -26.96
C GLU A 478 32.55 -23.96 -27.49
N PHE A 479 33.29 -24.71 -26.66
CA PHE A 479 34.55 -25.35 -27.06
C PHE A 479 34.37 -26.42 -28.16
N ALA A 480 33.34 -27.27 -28.03
CA ALA A 480 33.11 -28.34 -29.00
C ALA A 480 32.67 -27.80 -30.37
N SER A 481 32.08 -26.61 -30.43
CA SER A 481 31.64 -25.96 -31.67
C SER A 481 32.79 -25.44 -32.55
N GLU A 482 34.03 -25.45 -32.04
CA GLU A 482 35.22 -25.00 -32.77
C GLU A 482 35.64 -25.97 -33.90
N SER A 483 35.23 -27.24 -33.86
CA SER A 483 35.52 -28.24 -34.89
C SER A 483 34.42 -29.31 -35.02
N GLU A 484 34.22 -29.82 -36.23
CA GLU A 484 33.32 -30.95 -36.49
C GLU A 484 33.73 -32.22 -35.75
N GLU A 485 35.04 -32.47 -35.59
CA GLU A 485 35.54 -33.64 -34.84
C GLU A 485 35.21 -33.54 -33.35
N LEU A 486 35.37 -32.35 -32.75
CA LEU A 486 35.03 -32.09 -31.35
C LEU A 486 33.52 -32.19 -31.10
N THR A 487 32.71 -31.69 -32.05
CA THR A 487 31.25 -31.83 -32.02
C THR A 487 30.83 -33.30 -32.06
N ALA A 488 31.46 -34.12 -32.93
CA ALA A 488 31.17 -35.56 -33.02
C ALA A 488 31.58 -36.35 -31.76
N ILE A 489 32.62 -35.91 -31.04
CA ILE A 489 33.00 -36.46 -29.73
C ILE A 489 31.93 -36.13 -28.69
N LEU A 490 31.47 -34.87 -28.65
CA LEU A 490 30.44 -34.44 -27.70
C LEU A 490 29.10 -35.16 -27.94
N HIS A 491 28.69 -35.35 -29.20
CA HIS A 491 27.47 -36.11 -29.53
C HIS A 491 27.53 -37.56 -29.02
N ARG A 492 28.64 -38.28 -29.28
CA ARG A 492 28.82 -39.63 -28.75
C ARG A 492 28.81 -39.69 -27.23
N ALA A 493 29.41 -38.69 -26.57
CA ALA A 493 29.40 -38.60 -25.12
C ALA A 493 27.99 -38.38 -24.57
N TYR A 494 27.19 -37.51 -25.20
CA TYR A 494 25.79 -37.29 -24.82
C TYR A 494 24.96 -38.57 -24.96
N ASP A 495 25.07 -39.28 -26.08
CA ASP A 495 24.31 -40.52 -26.32
C ASP A 495 24.62 -41.58 -25.25
N ASN A 496 25.91 -41.74 -24.91
CA ASN A 496 26.34 -42.68 -23.87
C ASN A 496 25.81 -42.31 -22.48
N VAL A 497 25.89 -41.02 -22.11
CA VAL A 497 25.41 -40.55 -20.80
C VAL A 497 23.89 -40.65 -20.70
N MET A 498 23.16 -40.36 -21.78
CA MET A 498 21.71 -40.49 -21.82
C MET A 498 21.28 -41.95 -21.64
N ALA A 499 21.93 -42.89 -22.33
CA ALA A 499 21.67 -44.32 -22.17
C ALA A 499 21.92 -44.79 -20.72
N GLU A 500 22.98 -44.31 -20.08
CA GLU A 500 23.29 -44.63 -18.67
C GLU A 500 22.21 -44.07 -17.72
N MET A 501 21.80 -42.81 -17.89
CA MET A 501 20.76 -42.17 -17.08
C MET A 501 19.39 -42.86 -17.22
N GLU A 502 19.02 -43.26 -18.43
CA GLU A 502 17.78 -44.00 -18.69
C GLU A 502 17.80 -45.39 -18.04
N SER A 503 18.95 -46.08 -18.06
CA SER A 503 19.12 -47.37 -17.38
C SER A 503 18.94 -47.28 -15.86
N LEU A 504 19.43 -46.20 -15.24
CA LEU A 504 19.29 -45.92 -13.80
C LEU A 504 17.84 -45.57 -13.43
N LYS A 505 17.15 -44.84 -14.31
CA LYS A 505 15.73 -44.48 -14.13
C LYS A 505 14.83 -45.72 -14.25
N ALA A 506 15.15 -46.64 -15.16
CA ALA A 506 14.45 -47.92 -15.30
C ALA A 506 14.64 -48.82 -14.06
N LYS A 507 15.85 -48.88 -13.49
CA LYS A 507 16.14 -49.65 -12.25
C LYS A 507 15.38 -49.14 -11.02
N ARG A 508 15.14 -47.83 -10.90
CA ARG A 508 14.37 -47.24 -9.78
C ARG A 508 12.87 -47.50 -9.84
N LYS A 509 12.28 -47.66 -11.03
CA LYS A 509 10.84 -47.94 -11.19
C LYS A 509 10.42 -49.36 -10.75
N GLY A 510 11.37 -50.27 -10.53
CA GLY A 510 11.11 -51.63 -10.06
C GLY A 510 10.98 -51.78 -8.54
N THR A 511 11.23 -50.73 -7.74
CA THR A 511 11.26 -50.82 -6.27
C THR A 511 10.68 -49.56 -5.62
N SER A 512 9.35 -49.46 -5.52
CA SER A 512 8.70 -48.59 -4.52
C SER A 512 7.21 -48.89 -4.41
N SER A 513 6.82 -49.68 -3.41
CA SER A 513 5.49 -49.63 -2.80
C SER A 513 5.39 -48.34 -1.98
N LEU A 514 4.42 -47.51 -2.31
CA LEU A 514 4.10 -46.27 -1.61
C LEU A 514 3.27 -46.58 -0.36
N SER A 515 3.64 -45.99 0.77
CA SER A 515 2.68 -45.58 1.79
C SER A 515 3.01 -44.13 2.15
N HIS A 516 2.08 -43.22 1.85
CA HIS A 516 2.08 -41.87 2.40
C HIS A 516 0.69 -41.65 2.97
N GLU A 517 0.58 -41.51 4.28
CA GLU A 517 -0.50 -40.73 4.87
C GLU A 517 -0.03 -39.28 4.91
N ASP A 518 -0.83 -38.39 4.34
CA ASP A 518 -1.10 -37.05 4.86
C ASP A 518 -2.34 -36.53 4.11
N ALA A 519 -3.46 -36.50 4.82
CA ALA A 519 -4.72 -35.99 4.30
C ALA A 519 -4.77 -34.45 4.46
N ASN A 520 -5.33 -33.81 3.43
CA ASN A 520 -5.67 -32.39 3.27
C ASN A 520 -4.59 -31.42 2.76
N LEU A 521 -4.20 -31.52 1.48
CA LEU A 521 -3.80 -30.34 0.68
C LEU A 521 -3.77 -30.56 -0.85
N GLU A 522 -4.74 -31.28 -1.45
CA GLU A 522 -4.73 -31.52 -2.91
C GLU A 522 -5.21 -30.31 -3.74
N SER A 523 -5.97 -29.37 -3.16
CA SER A 523 -6.61 -28.28 -3.93
C SER A 523 -5.65 -27.19 -4.44
N VAL A 524 -4.47 -27.02 -3.84
CA VAL A 524 -3.55 -25.93 -4.23
C VAL A 524 -2.74 -26.29 -5.48
N ASN A 525 -2.54 -27.57 -5.77
CA ASN A 525 -1.77 -28.02 -6.95
C ASN A 525 -2.57 -27.96 -8.26
N GLU A 526 -3.88 -27.70 -8.20
CA GLU A 526 -4.81 -27.67 -9.34
C GLU A 526 -5.41 -26.27 -9.63
N LEU A 527 -4.81 -25.20 -9.09
CA LEU A 527 -5.24 -23.82 -9.33
C LEU A 527 -5.29 -23.48 -10.83
N GLN A 528 -6.44 -22.97 -11.28
CA GLN A 528 -6.60 -22.46 -12.64
C GLN A 528 -6.46 -20.93 -12.66
N SER A 529 -5.89 -20.42 -13.74
CA SER A 529 -5.82 -18.97 -13.93
C SER A 529 -7.18 -18.38 -14.27
N PRO A 530 -7.56 -17.22 -13.70
CA PRO A 530 -8.84 -16.59 -13.99
C PRO A 530 -9.05 -16.32 -15.51
N PRO A 531 -10.29 -16.46 -16.03
CA PRO A 531 -10.58 -16.28 -17.44
C PRO A 531 -10.19 -14.89 -17.96
N ARG A 532 -9.47 -14.85 -19.08
CA ARG A 532 -9.04 -13.58 -19.71
C ARG A 532 -10.17 -12.95 -20.53
N ILE A 533 -10.37 -11.64 -20.39
CA ILE A 533 -11.25 -10.87 -21.30
C ILE A 533 -10.61 -10.77 -22.69
N ARG A 534 -11.29 -11.28 -23.73
CA ARG A 534 -10.88 -11.10 -25.13
C ARG A 534 -11.20 -9.66 -25.58
N THR A 535 -10.18 -8.86 -25.90
CA THR A 535 -10.39 -7.66 -26.72
C THR A 535 -10.86 -8.10 -28.11
N ARG A 536 -12.10 -7.73 -28.48
CA ARG A 536 -12.62 -7.86 -29.85
C ARG A 536 -11.65 -7.15 -30.81
N GLU A 537 -11.03 -7.90 -31.71
CA GLU A 537 -10.32 -7.31 -32.84
C GLU A 537 -11.33 -6.56 -33.72
N ARG A 538 -10.98 -5.32 -34.07
CA ARG A 538 -11.77 -4.46 -34.97
C ARG A 538 -11.87 -5.09 -36.37
N PRO A 539 -13.06 -5.08 -37.01
CA PRO A 539 -13.14 -5.35 -38.45
C PRO A 539 -12.39 -4.26 -39.22
N LYS A 540 -11.54 -4.67 -40.17
CA LYS A 540 -10.97 -3.79 -41.20
C LYS A 540 -12.03 -3.59 -42.28
N ASN A 541 -12.62 -2.39 -42.37
CA ASN A 541 -12.95 -1.67 -43.63
C ASN A 541 -13.68 -0.35 -43.35
N ARG A 542 -13.18 0.74 -43.99
CA ARG A 542 -13.71 2.09 -44.33
C ARG A 542 -14.93 2.65 -43.57
N LEU A 543 -14.95 3.89 -43.08
CA LEU A 543 -14.73 5.16 -43.81
C LEU A 543 -14.32 6.24 -42.78
N GLY A 544 -13.22 6.96 -43.04
CA GLY A 544 -12.72 7.98 -42.13
C GLY A 544 -13.60 9.24 -42.11
N SER A 545 -14.21 9.56 -40.98
CA SER A 545 -14.84 10.87 -40.79
C SER A 545 -13.78 11.88 -40.34
N LYS A 546 -13.84 13.09 -40.90
CA LYS A 546 -12.94 14.22 -40.59
C LYS A 546 -12.99 14.66 -39.10
N LEU A 547 -13.82 14.05 -38.26
CA LEU A 547 -13.98 14.35 -36.84
C LEU A 547 -12.86 13.75 -35.97
N ASP A 548 -12.33 12.57 -36.32
CA ASP A 548 -11.29 11.89 -35.53
C ASP A 548 -9.92 12.59 -35.61
N LYS A 549 -9.61 13.25 -36.73
CA LYS A 549 -8.41 14.08 -36.86
C LYS A 549 -8.50 15.37 -36.04
N HIS A 550 -9.70 15.95 -35.85
CA HIS A 550 -9.89 17.10 -34.97
C HIS A 550 -9.82 16.73 -33.49
N ILE A 551 -10.34 15.56 -33.10
CA ILE A 551 -10.26 15.07 -31.71
C ILE A 551 -8.82 14.70 -31.33
N ALA A 552 -8.05 14.09 -32.23
CA ALA A 552 -6.63 13.76 -31.99
C ALA A 552 -5.74 15.00 -31.82
N ASN A 553 -6.02 16.08 -32.57
CA ASN A 553 -5.30 17.34 -32.43
C ASN A 553 -5.75 18.13 -31.18
N ALA A 554 -7.03 18.05 -30.79
CA ALA A 554 -7.54 18.61 -29.53
C ALA A 554 -7.03 17.84 -28.29
N THR A 555 -6.83 16.52 -28.37
CA THR A 555 -6.27 15.71 -27.26
C THR A 555 -4.76 15.86 -27.12
N LYS A 556 -4.01 16.16 -28.19
CA LYS A 556 -2.60 16.56 -28.06
C LYS A 556 -2.44 17.93 -27.39
N LYS A 557 -3.28 18.92 -27.72
CA LYS A 557 -3.30 20.22 -27.00
C LYS A 557 -3.82 20.11 -25.55
N LYS A 558 -4.80 19.24 -25.27
CA LYS A 558 -5.28 18.97 -23.89
C LYS A 558 -4.30 18.15 -23.05
N LYS A 559 -3.52 17.22 -23.60
CA LYS A 559 -2.53 16.46 -22.80
C LYS A 559 -1.35 17.32 -22.35
N THR A 560 -0.93 18.30 -23.16
CA THR A 560 0.10 19.26 -22.73
C THR A 560 -0.44 20.24 -21.69
N LYS A 561 -1.72 20.64 -21.80
CA LYS A 561 -2.38 21.54 -20.83
C LYS A 561 -2.73 20.85 -19.50
N VAL A 562 -3.15 19.58 -19.52
CA VAL A 562 -3.44 18.79 -18.31
C VAL A 562 -2.16 18.35 -17.59
N LEU A 563 -1.06 18.07 -18.31
CA LEU A 563 0.23 17.78 -17.67
C LEU A 563 0.86 19.05 -17.07
N SER A 564 0.61 20.23 -17.64
CA SER A 564 0.97 21.52 -17.02
C SER A 564 0.04 21.90 -15.87
N GLU A 565 -1.27 21.65 -15.95
CA GLU A 565 -2.24 21.96 -14.87
C GLU A 565 -2.12 20.99 -13.68
N VAL A 566 -1.79 19.71 -13.90
CA VAL A 566 -1.49 18.74 -12.83
C VAL A 566 -0.14 19.05 -12.17
N LYS A 567 0.87 19.49 -12.94
CA LYS A 567 2.11 20.02 -12.35
C LYS A 567 1.87 21.33 -11.60
N VAL A 568 0.99 22.22 -12.07
CA VAL A 568 0.66 23.49 -11.40
C VAL A 568 -0.22 23.29 -10.15
N MET A 569 -1.11 22.29 -10.12
CA MET A 569 -1.90 21.95 -8.92
C MET A 569 -1.05 21.23 -7.86
N PHE A 570 -0.17 20.31 -8.28
CA PHE A 570 0.78 19.65 -7.37
C PHE A 570 1.85 20.63 -6.87
N PHE A 571 2.31 21.56 -7.74
CA PHE A 571 3.11 22.69 -7.29
C PHE A 571 2.30 23.59 -6.37
N LYS A 572 1.03 23.93 -6.60
CA LYS A 572 0.25 24.78 -5.67
C LYS A 572 0.02 24.12 -4.30
N PHE A 573 -0.20 22.81 -4.23
CA PHE A 573 -0.39 22.11 -2.95
C PHE A 573 0.93 22.01 -2.16
N VAL A 574 2.04 21.72 -2.84
CA VAL A 574 3.38 21.73 -2.23
C VAL A 574 3.85 23.16 -1.94
N VAL A 575 3.52 24.14 -2.77
CA VAL A 575 3.88 25.56 -2.63
C VAL A 575 3.00 26.24 -1.58
N ILE A 576 1.78 25.80 -1.28
CA ILE A 576 1.02 26.33 -0.12
C ILE A 576 1.64 25.83 1.19
N GLU A 577 2.01 24.55 1.30
CA GLU A 577 2.74 24.04 2.48
C GLU A 577 4.18 24.59 2.57
N PHE A 578 4.86 24.84 1.44
CA PHE A 578 6.22 25.36 1.39
C PHE A 578 6.29 26.89 1.46
N ILE A 579 5.26 27.65 1.02
CA ILE A 579 5.15 29.11 1.26
C ILE A 579 4.83 29.37 2.73
N PHE A 580 4.04 28.52 3.40
CA PHE A 580 3.89 28.59 4.86
C PHE A 580 5.22 28.30 5.59
N LEU A 581 6.08 27.43 5.04
CA LEU A 581 7.39 27.10 5.58
C LEU A 581 8.48 28.16 5.27
N VAL A 582 8.47 28.75 4.07
CA VAL A 582 9.50 29.68 3.55
C VAL A 582 9.19 31.13 3.89
N ASN A 583 7.92 31.57 3.94
CA ASN A 583 7.59 32.91 4.48
C ASN A 583 7.82 33.02 5.99
N SER A 584 7.90 31.88 6.70
CA SER A 584 8.37 31.81 8.09
C SER A 584 9.90 31.89 8.22
N LEU A 585 10.65 31.72 7.13
CA LEU A 585 12.11 31.83 7.08
C LEU A 585 12.61 33.14 6.44
N ALA A 586 11.77 33.86 5.69
CA ALA A 586 12.13 35.10 5.00
C ALA A 586 11.76 36.39 5.75
N ASN A 587 11.12 36.30 6.93
CA ASN A 587 10.85 37.43 7.84
C ASN A 587 11.49 37.24 9.23
N MET A 588 12.61 36.51 9.31
CA MET A 588 13.60 36.69 10.38
C MET A 588 14.62 37.74 9.97
#